data_AF-A0A2A4ZCW8-F1
#
_entry.id   AF-A0A2A4ZCW8-F1
#
_cell.length_a   1.000
_cell.length_b   1.000
_cell.length_c   1.000
_cell.angle_alpha   90.00
_cell.angle_beta   90.00
_cell.angle_gamma   90.00
#
_symmetry.space_group_name_H-M   'P 1'
#
loop_
_entity.id
_entity.type
_entity.pdbx_description
1 polymer ?
#
loop_
_entity_poly.entity_id
_entity_poly.type
_entity_poly.pdbx_seq_one_letter_code
_entity_poly.pdbx_strand_id
1 'polypeptide(L)'
;GQKLVGLGASGDGKGIVTTFSDKEQKLVRLGSSPNGEGAVVTFNNKGKMLVVLGGLEDGVGGVVTFDGDGRITGTLGAGLK
;
A
#
# COMPACT_ATOMS: atom_id res chain seq x y z
N GLY A 1 -2.34 4.56 -25.38
CA GLY A 1 -2.55 5.33 -24.14
C GLY A 1 -1.85 4.63 -23.01
N GLN A 2 -1.27 5.38 -22.07
CA GLN A 2 -0.59 4.82 -20.92
C GLN A 2 -1.57 4.50 -19.79
N LYS A 3 -1.34 3.38 -19.09
CA LYS A 3 -2.09 3.06 -17.88
C LYS A 3 -1.65 3.98 -16.75
N LEU A 4 -2.54 4.90 -16.35
CA LEU A 4 -2.31 5.77 -15.19
C LEU A 4 -2.91 5.19 -13.90
N VAL A 5 -4.01 4.44 -14.04
CA VAL A 5 -4.75 3.85 -12.93
C VAL A 5 -5.15 2.43 -13.26
N GLY A 6 -4.96 1.53 -12.31
CA GLY A 6 -5.47 0.16 -12.32
C GLY A 6 -6.47 -0.03 -11.20
N LEU A 7 -7.65 -0.55 -11.53
CA LEU A 7 -8.70 -0.88 -10.59
C LEU A 7 -8.89 -2.40 -10.61
N GLY A 8 -9.11 -3.00 -9.46
CA GLY A 8 -9.45 -4.40 -9.34
C GLY A 8 -10.33 -4.65 -8.12
N ALA A 9 -11.20 -5.63 -8.24
CA ALA A 9 -12.00 -6.13 -7.14
C ALA A 9 -12.22 -7.63 -7.34
N SER A 10 -12.42 -8.36 -6.25
CA SER A 10 -12.81 -9.77 -6.29
C SER A 10 -14.12 -9.99 -5.53
N GLY A 11 -14.83 -11.07 -5.88
CA GLY A 11 -16.13 -11.40 -5.30
C GLY A 11 -16.10 -11.70 -3.80
N ASP A 12 -14.89 -11.93 -3.24
CA ASP A 12 -14.65 -12.06 -1.80
C ASP A 12 -14.37 -10.72 -1.12
N GLY A 13 -14.65 -9.57 -1.75
CA GLY A 13 -14.59 -8.26 -1.11
C GLY A 13 -13.21 -7.60 -1.05
N LYS A 14 -12.18 -8.17 -1.70
CA LYS A 14 -10.90 -7.45 -1.86
C LYS A 14 -11.03 -6.37 -2.93
N GLY A 15 -10.43 -5.23 -2.66
CA GLY A 15 -10.36 -4.09 -3.58
C GLY A 15 -8.93 -3.62 -3.76
N ILE A 16 -8.59 -3.14 -4.95
CA ILE A 16 -7.29 -2.52 -5.24
C ILE A 16 -7.42 -1.31 -6.17
N VAL A 17 -6.72 -0.24 -5.83
CA VAL A 17 -6.49 0.92 -6.70
C VAL A 17 -4.99 1.14 -6.77
N THR A 18 -4.42 1.19 -7.96
CA THR A 18 -2.99 1.45 -8.15
C THR A 18 -2.78 2.59 -9.14
N THR A 19 -1.95 3.56 -8.80
CA THR A 19 -1.49 4.61 -9.71
C THR A 19 -0.12 4.29 -10.26
N PHE A 20 0.16 4.74 -11.49
CA PHE A 20 1.39 4.44 -12.20
C PHE A 20 2.06 5.73 -12.70
N SER A 21 3.39 5.71 -12.81
CA SER A 21 4.18 6.77 -13.44
C SER A 21 4.13 6.71 -14.98
N ASP A 22 4.80 7.67 -15.60
CA ASP A 22 5.12 7.71 -17.03
C ASP A 22 5.97 6.52 -17.53
N LYS A 23 6.52 5.72 -16.61
CA LYS A 23 7.29 4.50 -16.89
C LYS A 23 6.55 3.24 -16.46
N GLU A 24 5.23 3.34 -16.21
CA GLU A 24 4.38 2.26 -15.70
C GLU A 24 4.83 1.69 -14.34
N GLN A 25 5.59 2.48 -13.57
CA GLN A 25 6.04 2.09 -12.24
C GLN A 25 4.95 2.45 -11.23
N LYS A 26 4.68 1.56 -10.27
CA LYS A 26 3.69 1.82 -9.21
C LYS A 26 4.12 3.03 -8.40
N LEU A 27 3.19 3.94 -8.12
CA LEU A 27 3.40 5.10 -7.24
C LEU A 27 2.69 4.90 -5.91
N VAL A 28 1.39 4.63 -5.96
CA VAL A 28 0.54 4.38 -4.79
C VAL A 28 -0.35 3.17 -5.04
N ARG A 29 -0.54 2.34 -4.03
CA ARG A 29 -1.53 1.26 -4.01
C ARG A 29 -2.41 1.39 -2.79
N LEU A 30 -3.72 1.42 -3.01
CA LEU A 30 -4.75 1.28 -2.00
C LEU A 30 -5.27 -0.15 -2.08
N GLY A 31 -5.43 -0.81 -0.93
CA GLY A 31 -5.97 -2.16 -0.84
C GLY A 31 -6.98 -2.26 0.29
N SER A 32 -7.99 -3.09 0.10
CA SER A 32 -8.91 -3.53 1.15
C SER A 32 -9.03 -5.04 1.17
N SER A 33 -9.36 -5.60 2.32
CA SER A 33 -9.70 -7.00 2.50
C SER A 33 -11.17 -7.16 2.91
N PRO A 34 -11.74 -8.38 2.77
CA PRO A 34 -13.06 -8.71 3.32
C PRO A 34 -13.20 -8.50 4.84
N ASN A 35 -12.10 -8.60 5.59
CA ASN A 35 -12.12 -8.54 7.05
C ASN A 35 -12.05 -7.10 7.58
N GLY A 36 -12.14 -6.10 6.70
CA GLY A 36 -12.10 -4.69 7.09
C GLY A 36 -10.70 -4.11 7.20
N GLU A 37 -9.65 -4.88 6.90
CA GLU A 37 -8.31 -4.33 6.78
C GLU A 37 -8.19 -3.46 5.53
N GLY A 38 -7.41 -2.39 5.66
CA GLY A 38 -7.09 -1.49 4.58
C GLY A 38 -5.64 -1.05 4.64
N ALA A 39 -5.04 -0.82 3.48
CA ALA A 39 -3.67 -0.31 3.39
C ALA A 39 -3.50 0.69 2.25
N VAL A 40 -2.66 1.69 2.50
CA VAL A 40 -2.07 2.59 1.52
C VAL A 40 -0.57 2.34 1.51
N VAL A 41 -0.04 2.01 0.33
CA VAL A 41 1.39 1.76 0.13
C VAL A 41 1.94 2.71 -0.92
N THR A 42 3.01 3.42 -0.59
CA THR A 42 3.75 4.25 -1.55
C THR A 42 5.05 3.56 -1.97
N PHE A 43 5.49 3.82 -3.21
CA PHE A 43 6.67 3.18 -3.78
C PHE A 43 7.65 4.22 -4.32
N ASN A 44 8.94 3.89 -4.28
CA ASN A 44 9.96 4.66 -5.00
C ASN A 44 10.06 4.21 -6.47
N ASN A 45 10.92 4.90 -7.24
CA ASN A 45 11.17 4.61 -8.66
C ASN A 45 11.86 3.25 -8.94
N LYS A 46 12.22 2.49 -7.91
CA LYS A 46 12.72 1.11 -8.01
C LYS A 46 11.64 0.08 -7.63
N GLY A 47 10.42 0.53 -7.35
CA GLY A 47 9.31 -0.32 -6.88
C GLY A 47 9.45 -0.79 -5.43
N LYS A 48 10.35 -0.20 -4.64
CA LYS A 48 10.47 -0.48 -3.19
C LYS A 48 9.46 0.36 -2.42
N MET A 49 8.91 -0.20 -1.35
CA MET A 49 7.98 0.51 -0.48
C MET A 49 8.70 1.66 0.23
N LEU A 50 8.00 2.78 0.43
CA LEU A 50 8.46 3.93 1.20
C LEU A 50 7.63 4.11 2.47
N VAL A 51 6.31 3.97 2.35
CA VAL A 51 5.37 4.05 3.47
C VAL A 51 4.30 2.99 3.31
N VAL A 52 3.95 2.31 4.40
CA VAL A 52 2.73 1.52 4.55
C VAL A 52 1.92 2.14 5.67
N LEU A 53 0.73 2.65 5.35
CA LEU A 53 -0.29 3.08 6.30
C LEU A 53 -1.42 2.06 6.24
N GLY A 54 -1.85 1.50 7.36
CA GLY A 54 -2.94 0.54 7.34
C GLY A 54 -3.57 0.27 8.70
N GLY A 55 -4.71 -0.43 8.66
CA GLY A 55 -5.42 -0.93 9.83
C GLY A 55 -5.48 -2.45 9.83
N LEU A 56 -5.35 -3.04 11.02
CA LEU A 56 -5.54 -4.46 11.29
C LEU A 56 -7.01 -4.77 11.62
N GLU A 57 -7.34 -6.06 11.64
CA GLU A 57 -8.67 -6.62 11.90
C GLU A 57 -9.30 -6.14 13.23
N ASP A 58 -8.47 -5.82 14.23
CA ASP A 58 -8.89 -5.32 15.55
C ASP A 58 -9.07 -3.80 15.62
N GLY A 59 -9.00 -3.12 14.47
CA GLY A 59 -9.11 -1.66 14.36
C GLY A 59 -7.83 -0.92 14.73
N VAL A 60 -6.73 -1.64 14.99
CA VAL A 60 -5.46 -1.01 15.31
C VAL A 60 -4.78 -0.52 14.05
N GLY A 61 -4.50 0.78 14.01
CA GLY A 61 -3.79 1.44 12.91
C GLY A 61 -2.28 1.52 13.12
N GLY A 62 -1.54 1.57 12.03
CA GLY A 62 -0.11 1.84 12.07
C GLY A 62 0.44 2.48 10.80
N VAL A 63 1.67 2.97 10.92
CA VAL A 63 2.51 3.46 9.83
C VAL A 63 3.88 2.80 9.94
N VAL A 64 4.37 2.21 8.85
CA VAL A 64 5.76 1.76 8.71
C VAL A 64 6.41 2.58 7.61
N THR A 65 7.60 3.13 7.90
CA THR A 65 8.43 3.87 6.95
C THR A 65 9.64 3.03 6.56
N PHE A 66 10.09 3.18 5.33
CA PHE A 66 11.20 2.42 4.76
C PHE A 66 12.24 3.33 4.11
N ASP A 67 13.50 2.90 4.10
CA ASP A 67 14.57 3.51 3.34
C ASP A 67 14.45 3.22 1.83
N GLY A 68 15.35 3.77 1.02
CA GLY A 68 15.36 3.59 -0.44
C GLY A 68 15.56 2.15 -0.93
N ASP A 69 16.00 1.24 -0.06
CA ASP A 69 16.23 -0.17 -0.36
C ASP A 69 15.09 -1.06 0.17
N GLY A 70 14.17 -0.50 0.96
CA GLY A 70 13.03 -1.18 1.56
C GLY A 70 13.29 -1.70 2.98
N ARG A 71 14.27 -1.17 3.71
CA ARG A 71 14.48 -1.50 5.14
C ARG A 71 13.67 -0.56 6.02
N ILE A 72 13.12 -1.08 7.13
CA ILE A 72 12.30 -0.29 8.05
C ILE A 72 13.16 0.82 8.70
N THR A 73 12.67 2.05 8.64
CA THR A 73 13.27 3.23 9.31
C THR A 73 12.50 3.67 10.54
N GLY A 74 11.25 3.27 10.68
CA GLY A 74 10.43 3.62 11.84
C GLY A 74 9.00 3.11 11.74
N THR A 75 8.39 2.93 12.91
CA THR A 75 7.03 2.45 13.07
C THR A 75 6.28 3.37 14.03
N LEU A 76 5.04 3.70 13.69
CA LEU A 76 4.09 4.42 14.55
C LEU A 76 2.81 3.59 14.66
N GLY A 77 2.25 3.47 15.87
CA GLY A 77 1.07 2.64 16.13
C GLY A 77 1.42 1.21 16.57
N ALA A 78 0.44 0.49 17.08
CA ALA A 78 0.63 -0.85 17.63
C ALA A 78 0.45 -1.91 16.53
N GLY A 79 1.52 -2.48 16.00
CA GLY A 79 1.40 -3.82 15.41
C GLY A 79 1.37 -3.97 13.89
N LEU A 80 1.75 -2.96 13.11
CA LEU A 80 2.35 -3.29 11.80
C LEU A 80 3.73 -3.92 12.07
N LYS A 81 3.75 -5.22 12.36
CA LYS A 81 4.97 -6.03 12.47
C LYS A 81 5.43 -6.47 11.09
#